data_AF-A0A6A4GN12-F1
#
_entry.id   AF-A0A6A4GN12-F1
#
_cell.length_a   1.000
_cell.length_b   1.000
_cell.length_c   1.000
_cell.angle_alpha   90.00
_cell.angle_beta   90.00
_cell.angle_gamma   90.00
#
_symmetry.space_group_name_H-M   'P 1'
#
loop_
_entity.id
_entity.type
_entity.pdbx_description
1 polymer ?
#
loop_
_entity_poly.entity_id
_entity_poly.type
_entity_poly.pdbx_seq_one_letter_code
_entity_poly.pdbx_strand_id
1 'polypeptide(L)'
;MESDIAGGNYDPFWVGFPCVDIHCCISPDILHQLYQGVLKHFIGWVQEVMREDELDARIQCLPPACGVCHFKNGILELAQVSGTEWKHLTRILLSCLIGKIESEGIKACRSLLSFIHLTQHSRGFNILKFHSLLHFIKSIHWLGTTDNYNMEMFECLHIDFAKEGWKASNKCDHFPQMVKWVSRQEKIVSYDFCRSWLDEFEKEELHRDGEDAGTNTEENMVFDVAKKSNQVRKEPKKSLAQILISHVAPGFLAHLKLFLNTFLLPGHRAPD
;
A
#
# COMPACT_ATOMS: atom_id res chain seq x y z
N MET A 1 -23.15 11.44 11.61
CA MET A 1 -21.72 11.54 11.23
C MET A 1 -21.29 10.13 10.93
N GLU A 2 -21.35 9.75 9.66
CA GLU A 2 -20.83 8.46 9.20
C GLU A 2 -19.35 8.41 9.54
N SER A 3 -18.98 7.46 10.39
CA SER A 3 -17.60 7.16 10.70
C SER A 3 -16.96 6.63 9.43
N ASP A 4 -16.09 7.44 8.82
CA ASP A 4 -15.21 7.05 7.74
C ASP A 4 -14.24 5.97 8.26
N ILE A 5 -14.59 4.71 8.01
CA ILE A 5 -13.83 3.52 8.43
C ILE A 5 -12.48 3.44 7.69
N ALA A 6 -12.31 4.19 6.59
CA ALA A 6 -11.13 4.09 5.73
C ALA A 6 -9.95 4.98 6.16
N GLY A 7 -10.15 5.94 7.08
CA GLY A 7 -9.05 6.83 7.53
C GLY A 7 -8.36 7.59 6.39
N GLY A 8 -9.07 7.83 5.29
CA GLY A 8 -8.51 8.48 4.12
C GLY A 8 -8.36 9.98 4.38
N ASN A 9 -7.12 10.47 4.48
CA ASN A 9 -6.91 11.91 4.38
C ASN A 9 -7.20 12.33 2.93
N TYR A 10 -8.27 13.10 2.71
CA TYR A 10 -8.68 13.59 1.39
C TYR A 10 -7.77 14.70 0.86
N ASP A 11 -6.81 15.15 1.67
CA ASP A 11 -5.72 16.02 1.24
C ASP A 11 -4.51 15.14 0.90
N PRO A 12 -4.17 14.96 -0.39
CA PRO A 12 -3.00 14.19 -0.77
C PRO A 12 -1.73 14.78 -0.16
N PHE A 13 -0.82 13.94 0.35
CA PHE A 13 0.37 14.39 1.07
C PHE A 13 1.29 15.32 0.24
N TRP A 14 1.12 15.34 -1.09
CA TRP A 14 1.93 16.11 -2.05
C TRP A 14 1.36 17.48 -2.42
N VAL A 15 0.19 17.89 -1.90
CA VAL A 15 -0.46 19.18 -2.26
C VAL A 15 0.39 20.41 -1.96
N GLY A 16 1.34 20.32 -1.01
CA GLY A 16 2.23 21.43 -0.63
C GLY A 16 3.57 21.48 -1.35
N PHE A 17 3.87 20.59 -2.30
CA PHE A 17 5.21 20.49 -2.89
C PHE A 17 5.35 21.43 -4.10
N PRO A 18 6.11 22.55 -4.00
CA PRO A 18 6.10 23.62 -5.00
C PRO A 18 6.80 23.25 -6.32
N CYS A 19 7.57 22.15 -6.34
CA CYS A 19 8.38 21.74 -7.50
C CYS A 19 8.11 20.31 -7.98
N VAL A 20 7.07 19.63 -7.44
CA VAL A 20 6.82 18.21 -7.72
C VAL A 20 5.47 18.06 -8.41
N ASP A 21 5.51 17.72 -9.70
CA ASP A 21 4.34 17.19 -10.40
C ASP A 21 4.31 15.67 -10.22
N ILE A 22 3.43 15.20 -9.33
CA ILE A 22 3.27 13.77 -9.03
C ILE A 22 2.90 12.95 -10.27
N HIS A 23 2.24 13.57 -11.26
CA HIS A 23 1.86 12.91 -12.50
C HIS A 23 3.07 12.56 -13.37
N CYS A 24 4.19 13.24 -13.17
CA CYS A 24 5.47 12.91 -13.80
C CYS A 24 6.24 11.82 -13.06
N CYS A 25 5.91 11.53 -11.79
CA CYS A 25 6.54 10.47 -11.00
C CYS A 25 5.94 9.09 -11.27
N ILE A 26 4.70 9.04 -11.78
CA ILE A 26 4.01 7.78 -12.08
C ILE A 26 4.22 7.46 -13.56
N SER A 27 4.98 6.39 -13.83
CA SER A 27 5.10 5.89 -15.20
C SER A 27 3.73 5.49 -15.74
N PRO A 28 3.36 5.91 -16.96
CA PRO A 28 2.03 5.66 -17.50
C PRO A 28 1.77 4.16 -17.65
N ASP A 29 0.72 3.67 -17.01
CA ASP A 29 0.33 2.26 -17.04
C ASP A 29 -0.86 2.03 -17.98
N ILE A 30 -0.63 1.22 -18.99
CA ILE A 30 -1.62 0.89 -20.02
C ILE A 30 -2.81 0.14 -19.40
N LEU A 31 -2.59 -0.75 -18.43
CA LEU A 31 -3.70 -1.54 -17.89
C LEU A 31 -4.57 -0.70 -16.95
N HIS A 32 -4.00 -0.15 -15.88
CA HIS A 32 -4.79 0.51 -14.85
C HIS A 32 -5.22 1.92 -15.27
N GLN A 33 -4.38 2.70 -15.96
CA GLN A 33 -4.76 4.08 -16.32
C GLN A 33 -5.57 4.12 -17.62
N LEU A 34 -5.12 3.39 -18.65
CA LEU A 34 -5.73 3.52 -19.97
C LEU A 34 -6.95 2.62 -20.15
N TYR A 35 -6.86 1.33 -19.80
CA TYR A 35 -8.00 0.43 -19.91
C TYR A 35 -8.98 0.58 -18.74
N GLN A 36 -8.51 0.35 -17.51
CA GLN A 36 -9.39 0.38 -16.34
C GLN A 36 -9.81 1.79 -15.92
N GLY A 37 -9.01 2.81 -16.26
CA GLY A 37 -9.38 4.21 -16.11
C GLY A 37 -10.16 4.70 -17.33
N VAL A 38 -9.44 5.14 -18.37
CA VAL A 38 -10.04 5.86 -19.51
C VAL A 38 -11.07 5.03 -20.28
N LEU A 39 -10.73 3.81 -20.70
CA LEU A 39 -11.62 3.00 -21.54
C LEU A 39 -12.85 2.52 -20.78
N LYS A 40 -12.73 2.17 -19.49
CA LYS A 40 -13.86 1.80 -18.65
C LYS A 40 -14.86 2.95 -18.52
N HIS A 41 -14.39 4.16 -18.24
CA HIS A 41 -15.25 5.34 -18.22
C HIS A 41 -15.84 5.65 -19.60
N PHE A 42 -15.06 5.47 -20.66
CA PHE A 42 -15.55 5.63 -22.02
C PHE A 42 -16.70 4.66 -22.34
N ILE A 43 -16.61 3.39 -21.95
CA ILE A 43 -17.72 2.44 -22.09
C ILE A 43 -18.94 2.92 -21.29
N GLY A 44 -18.74 3.43 -20.06
CA GLY A 44 -19.82 4.02 -19.27
C GLY A 44 -20.55 5.15 -20.01
N TRP A 45 -19.81 6.08 -20.62
CA TRP A 45 -20.42 7.15 -21.43
C TRP A 45 -21.15 6.61 -22.66
N VAL A 46 -20.60 5.59 -23.31
CA VAL A 46 -21.29 4.93 -24.43
C VAL A 46 -22.60 4.31 -23.95
N GLN A 47 -22.59 3.63 -22.81
CA GLN A 47 -23.78 3.03 -22.20
C GLN A 47 -24.82 4.08 -21.79
N GLU A 48 -24.41 5.27 -21.33
CA GLU A 48 -25.34 6.38 -21.07
C GLU A 48 -26.02 6.89 -22.35
N VAL A 49 -25.27 6.94 -23.46
CA VAL A 49 -25.79 7.46 -24.74
C VAL A 49 -26.74 6.48 -25.43
N MET A 50 -26.46 5.17 -25.43
CA MET A 50 -27.25 4.18 -26.18
C MET A 50 -27.99 3.15 -25.31
N ARG A 51 -27.85 3.19 -23.99
CA ARG A 51 -28.29 2.16 -23.03
C ARG A 51 -27.44 0.89 -23.10
N GLU A 52 -27.32 0.23 -21.95
CA GLU A 52 -26.49 -0.96 -21.77
C GLU A 52 -26.93 -2.14 -22.64
N ASP A 53 -28.24 -2.40 -22.70
CA ASP A 53 -28.86 -3.47 -23.49
C ASP A 53 -28.66 -3.28 -25.00
N GLU A 54 -28.71 -2.04 -25.49
CA GLU A 54 -28.48 -1.77 -26.91
C GLU A 54 -27.01 -1.97 -27.30
N LEU A 55 -26.06 -1.51 -26.46
CA LEU A 55 -24.65 -1.73 -26.69
C LEU A 55 -24.34 -3.22 -26.75
N ASP A 56 -24.89 -3.99 -25.81
CA ASP A 56 -24.69 -5.43 -25.72
C ASP A 56 -25.24 -6.15 -26.96
N ALA A 57 -26.48 -5.84 -27.38
CA ALA A 57 -27.08 -6.36 -28.59
C ALA A 57 -26.25 -6.05 -29.85
N ARG A 58 -25.71 -4.83 -29.96
CA ARG A 58 -24.84 -4.44 -31.08
C ARG A 58 -23.54 -5.24 -31.10
N ILE A 59 -22.93 -5.46 -29.94
CA ILE A 59 -21.70 -6.26 -29.83
C ILE A 59 -21.97 -7.72 -30.25
N GLN A 60 -23.10 -8.29 -29.82
CA GLN A 60 -23.50 -9.66 -30.18
C GLN A 60 -23.79 -9.81 -31.68
N CYS A 61 -24.33 -8.78 -32.33
CA CYS A 61 -24.63 -8.81 -33.77
C CYS A 61 -23.39 -8.62 -34.67
N LEU A 62 -22.22 -8.31 -34.13
CA LEU A 62 -21.02 -8.12 -34.96
C LEU A 62 -20.58 -9.43 -35.63
N PRO A 63 -20.29 -9.42 -36.94
CA PRO A 63 -19.80 -10.61 -37.61
C PRO A 63 -18.42 -11.02 -37.05
N PRO A 64 -18.10 -12.32 -37.02
CA PRO A 64 -16.77 -12.79 -36.66
C PRO A 64 -15.70 -12.14 -37.57
N ALA A 65 -14.69 -11.52 -36.96
CA ALA A 65 -13.60 -10.86 -37.66
C ALA A 65 -12.26 -11.47 -37.26
N CYS A 66 -11.34 -11.60 -38.22
CA CYS A 66 -10.02 -12.16 -37.96
C CYS A 66 -9.25 -11.31 -36.93
N GLY A 67 -8.70 -11.95 -35.89
CA GLY A 67 -7.93 -11.26 -34.85
C GLY A 67 -8.76 -10.49 -33.82
N VAL A 68 -10.08 -10.69 -33.78
CA VAL A 68 -10.99 -10.06 -32.80
C VAL A 68 -11.84 -11.14 -32.11
N CYS A 69 -11.85 -11.15 -30.78
CA CYS A 69 -12.76 -12.02 -30.03
C CYS A 69 -14.21 -11.61 -30.27
N HIS A 70 -15.06 -12.61 -30.49
CA HIS A 70 -16.49 -12.41 -30.61
C HIS A 70 -17.16 -12.64 -29.24
N PHE A 71 -17.88 -11.62 -28.76
CA PHE A 71 -18.53 -11.61 -27.45
C PHE A 71 -19.96 -12.12 -27.60
N LYS A 72 -20.14 -13.45 -27.58
CA LYS A 72 -21.44 -14.10 -27.82
C LYS A 72 -22.52 -13.72 -26.80
N ASN A 73 -22.11 -13.50 -25.55
CA ASN A 73 -23.00 -13.07 -24.46
C ASN A 73 -22.85 -11.57 -24.15
N GLY A 74 -22.23 -10.81 -25.07
CA GLY A 74 -21.92 -9.40 -24.85
C GLY A 74 -20.88 -9.15 -23.76
N ILE A 75 -20.95 -7.97 -23.16
CA ILE A 75 -20.01 -7.44 -22.17
C ILE A 75 -20.62 -7.28 -20.78
N LEU A 76 -21.95 -7.29 -20.65
CA LEU A 76 -22.62 -7.13 -19.36
C LEU A 76 -22.40 -8.30 -18.40
N GLU A 77 -22.19 -9.51 -18.93
CA GLU A 77 -21.89 -10.70 -18.11
C GLU A 77 -20.44 -10.76 -17.61
N LEU A 78 -19.56 -9.87 -18.08
CA LEU A 78 -18.14 -9.89 -17.73
C LEU A 78 -17.90 -9.18 -16.39
N ALA A 79 -17.97 -9.94 -15.29
CA ALA A 79 -17.67 -9.43 -13.95
C ALA A 79 -16.24 -8.85 -13.81
N GLN A 80 -15.29 -9.35 -14.60
CA GLN A 80 -13.92 -8.85 -14.63
C GLN A 80 -13.35 -8.95 -16.05
N VAL A 81 -13.00 -7.79 -16.62
CA VAL A 81 -12.44 -7.70 -17.99
C VAL A 81 -10.92 -7.72 -17.93
N SER A 82 -10.31 -8.73 -18.55
CA SER A 82 -8.87 -8.90 -18.72
C SER A 82 -8.27 -7.90 -19.72
N GLY A 83 -6.96 -7.65 -19.65
CA GLY A 83 -6.28 -6.77 -20.60
C GLY A 83 -6.38 -7.21 -22.07
N THR A 84 -6.53 -8.52 -22.32
CA THR A 84 -6.79 -9.07 -23.67
C THR A 84 -8.20 -8.76 -24.14
N GLU A 85 -9.21 -8.89 -23.28
CA GLU A 85 -10.58 -8.54 -23.63
C GLU A 85 -10.72 -7.05 -23.89
N TRP A 86 -10.09 -6.20 -23.07
CA TRP A 86 -10.02 -4.75 -23.31
C TRP A 86 -9.46 -4.40 -24.70
N LYS A 87 -8.39 -5.08 -25.14
CA LYS A 87 -7.84 -4.91 -26.49
C LYS A 87 -8.86 -5.22 -27.58
N HIS A 88 -9.62 -6.30 -27.41
CA HIS A 88 -10.66 -6.67 -28.35
C HIS A 88 -11.81 -5.65 -28.35
N LEU A 89 -12.25 -5.19 -27.17
CA LEU A 89 -13.28 -4.16 -27.04
C LEU A 89 -12.89 -2.86 -27.75
N THR A 90 -11.67 -2.36 -27.57
CA THR A 90 -11.20 -1.16 -28.28
C THR A 90 -11.30 -1.25 -29.81
N ARG A 91 -11.23 -2.46 -30.39
CA ARG A 91 -11.31 -2.66 -31.84
C ARG A 91 -12.73 -2.62 -32.38
N ILE A 92 -13.72 -3.00 -31.57
CA ILE A 92 -15.11 -3.15 -31.99
C ILE A 92 -16.03 -2.01 -31.52
N LEU A 93 -15.62 -1.27 -30.49
CA LEU A 93 -16.47 -0.26 -29.87
C LEU A 93 -16.89 0.85 -30.85
N LEU A 94 -16.01 1.24 -31.77
CA LEU A 94 -16.33 2.26 -32.77
C LEU A 94 -17.45 1.82 -33.73
N SER A 95 -17.49 0.55 -34.12
CA SER A 95 -18.57 0.04 -34.99
C SER A 95 -19.92 0.07 -34.31
N CYS A 96 -19.97 -0.14 -32.99
CA CYS A 96 -21.22 -0.08 -32.23
C CYS A 96 -21.80 1.33 -32.16
N LEU A 97 -21.00 2.38 -32.32
CA LEU A 97 -21.44 3.78 -32.24
C LEU A 97 -22.07 4.31 -33.54
N ILE A 98 -21.86 3.60 -34.66
CA ILE A 98 -22.32 4.05 -35.97
C ILE A 98 -23.86 4.14 -35.98
N GLY A 99 -24.37 5.29 -36.45
CA GLY A 99 -25.81 5.56 -36.55
C GLY A 99 -26.50 5.92 -35.23
N LYS A 100 -25.76 6.02 -34.10
CA LYS A 100 -26.31 6.45 -32.80
C LYS A 100 -25.83 7.82 -32.37
N ILE A 101 -24.60 8.17 -32.71
CA ILE A 101 -23.98 9.45 -32.35
C ILE A 101 -23.75 10.28 -33.62
N GLU A 102 -23.80 11.60 -33.48
CA GLU A 102 -23.44 12.53 -34.55
C GLU A 102 -21.98 12.38 -35.00
N SER A 103 -21.67 12.89 -36.19
CA SER A 103 -20.36 12.70 -36.81
C SER A 103 -19.19 13.26 -35.98
N GLU A 104 -19.40 14.34 -35.23
CA GLU A 104 -18.39 14.92 -34.34
C GLU A 104 -18.09 14.02 -33.14
N GLY A 105 -19.12 13.44 -32.52
CA GLY A 105 -18.93 12.46 -31.44
C GLY A 105 -18.19 11.20 -31.92
N ILE A 106 -18.45 10.74 -33.15
CA ILE A 106 -17.71 9.62 -33.75
C ILE A 106 -16.23 9.99 -33.95
N LYS A 107 -15.90 11.22 -34.37
CA LYS A 107 -14.51 11.68 -34.50
C LYS A 107 -13.81 11.71 -33.13
N ALA A 108 -14.49 12.21 -32.09
CA ALA A 108 -13.96 12.22 -30.73
C ALA A 108 -13.68 10.79 -30.23
N CYS A 109 -14.65 9.89 -30.34
CA CYS A 109 -14.51 8.48 -29.98
C CYS A 109 -13.35 7.81 -30.74
N ARG A 110 -13.27 8.05 -32.06
CA ARG A 110 -12.19 7.54 -32.89
C ARG A 110 -10.83 8.06 -32.46
N SER A 111 -10.70 9.36 -32.13
CA SER A 111 -9.43 9.92 -31.68
C SER A 111 -8.95 9.28 -30.38
N LEU A 112 -9.85 9.05 -29.42
CA LEU A 112 -9.54 8.39 -28.15
C LEU A 112 -9.08 6.94 -28.38
N LEU A 113 -9.85 6.15 -29.15
CA LEU A 113 -9.49 4.76 -29.46
C LEU A 113 -8.19 4.67 -30.28
N SER A 114 -7.95 5.63 -31.17
CA SER A 114 -6.70 5.71 -31.96
C SER A 114 -5.50 6.03 -31.07
N PHE A 115 -5.66 6.96 -30.12
CA PHE A 115 -4.63 7.24 -29.12
C PHE A 115 -4.31 5.97 -28.32
N ILE A 116 -5.33 5.27 -27.82
CA ILE A 116 -5.15 4.01 -27.08
C ILE A 116 -4.43 2.95 -27.92
N HIS A 117 -4.70 2.89 -29.21
CA HIS A 117 -4.01 1.96 -30.11
C HIS A 117 -2.54 2.36 -30.34
N LEU A 118 -2.26 3.66 -30.52
CA LEU A 118 -0.91 4.17 -30.76
C LEU A 118 -0.01 4.04 -29.53
N THR A 119 -0.54 4.23 -28.31
CA THR A 119 0.22 4.03 -27.08
C THR A 119 0.64 2.56 -26.89
N GLN A 120 -0.09 1.60 -27.47
CA GLN A 120 0.27 0.18 -27.47
C GLN A 120 1.32 -0.17 -28.54
N HIS A 121 1.32 0.54 -29.67
CA HIS A 121 2.17 0.27 -30.84
C HIS A 121 3.05 1.48 -31.15
N SER A 122 3.82 1.95 -30.16
CA SER A 122 4.86 2.96 -30.40
C SER A 122 5.85 2.42 -31.43
N ARG A 123 5.73 2.90 -32.68
CA ARG A 123 6.39 2.41 -33.90
C ARG A 123 7.89 2.73 -33.94
N GLY A 124 8.64 2.16 -33.02
CA GLY A 124 10.08 2.12 -33.13
C GLY A 124 10.67 1.53 -31.89
N PHE A 125 10.80 0.19 -31.84
CA PHE A 125 11.56 -0.56 -30.81
C PHE A 125 11.55 0.05 -29.40
N ASN A 126 10.43 0.65 -28.99
CA ASN A 126 10.21 1.26 -27.68
C ASN A 126 9.59 0.20 -26.81
N ILE A 127 10.28 -0.93 -26.69
CA ILE A 127 9.99 -1.86 -25.62
C ILE A 127 10.20 -1.02 -24.36
N LEU A 128 9.13 -0.78 -23.60
CA LEU A 128 9.15 0.11 -22.43
C LEU A 128 10.32 -0.23 -21.49
N LYS A 129 10.64 -1.53 -21.39
CA LYS A 129 11.78 -2.09 -20.65
C LYS A 129 13.17 -1.71 -21.19
N PHE A 130 13.30 -1.46 -22.49
CA PHE A 130 14.55 -0.98 -23.09
C PHE A 130 14.62 0.55 -23.07
N HIS A 131 13.50 1.25 -23.20
CA HIS A 131 13.46 2.71 -23.03
C HIS A 131 13.76 3.11 -21.58
N SER A 132 13.31 2.33 -20.59
CA SER A 132 13.64 2.58 -19.18
C SER A 132 15.15 2.52 -18.92
N LEU A 133 15.93 1.74 -19.67
CA LEU A 133 17.40 1.69 -19.60
C LEU A 133 18.06 3.06 -19.78
N LEU A 134 17.46 3.94 -20.59
CA LEU A 134 17.96 5.32 -20.78
C LEU A 134 17.78 6.19 -19.53
N HIS A 135 16.87 5.81 -18.63
CA HIS A 135 16.56 6.55 -17.41
C HIS A 135 17.30 6.03 -16.18
N PHE A 136 17.84 4.79 -16.19
CA PHE A 136 18.57 4.22 -15.04
C PHE A 136 19.73 5.10 -14.57
N ILE A 137 20.49 5.70 -15.50
CA ILE A 137 21.62 6.57 -15.13
C ILE A 137 21.13 7.79 -14.32
N LYS A 138 19.99 8.37 -14.72
CA LYS A 138 19.36 9.48 -13.99
C LYS A 138 18.80 8.98 -12.65
N SER A 139 18.08 7.87 -12.65
CA SER A 139 17.50 7.29 -11.42
C SER A 139 18.57 6.93 -10.39
N ILE A 140 19.72 6.40 -10.81
CA ILE A 140 20.83 6.09 -9.89
C ILE A 140 21.41 7.36 -9.27
N HIS A 141 21.57 8.43 -10.05
CA HIS A 141 22.03 9.72 -9.54
C HIS A 141 21.05 10.33 -8.52
N TRP A 142 19.74 10.24 -8.78
CA TRP A 142 18.72 10.89 -7.96
C TRP A 142 18.26 10.06 -6.77
N LEU A 143 18.20 8.73 -6.89
CA LEU A 143 17.56 7.82 -5.94
C LEU A 143 18.55 6.82 -5.31
N GLY A 144 19.80 6.78 -5.78
CA GLY A 144 20.82 5.85 -5.31
C GLY A 144 20.72 4.47 -5.96
N THR A 145 21.10 3.42 -5.23
CA THR A 145 21.09 2.04 -5.74
C THR A 145 19.65 1.61 -6.11
N THR A 146 19.51 0.80 -7.16
CA THR A 146 18.21 0.39 -7.72
C THR A 146 17.37 -0.47 -6.78
N ASP A 147 17.99 -1.07 -5.77
CA ASP A 147 17.33 -1.84 -4.70
C ASP A 147 16.40 -0.96 -3.84
N ASN A 148 16.73 0.32 -3.64
CA ASN A 148 15.95 1.24 -2.82
C ASN A 148 14.60 1.64 -3.40
N TYR A 149 14.37 1.44 -4.70
CA TYR A 149 13.14 1.90 -5.37
C TYR A 149 12.57 0.89 -6.37
N ASN A 150 13.03 -0.37 -6.34
CA ASN A 150 12.41 -1.42 -7.14
C ASN A 150 11.09 -1.91 -6.50
N MET A 151 10.27 -2.61 -7.28
CA MET A 151 9.02 -3.18 -6.78
C MET A 151 9.21 -4.53 -6.08
N GLU A 152 10.42 -5.10 -6.04
CA GLU A 152 10.66 -6.43 -5.45
C GLU A 152 10.32 -6.43 -3.96
N MET A 153 10.65 -5.36 -3.24
CA MET A 153 10.27 -5.19 -1.84
C MET A 153 8.75 -5.24 -1.66
N PHE A 154 8.00 -4.49 -2.47
CA PHE A 154 6.54 -4.47 -2.40
C PHE A 154 5.90 -5.78 -2.85
N GLU A 155 6.47 -6.46 -3.87
CA GLU A 155 6.02 -7.78 -4.31
C GLU A 155 6.22 -8.85 -3.23
N CYS A 156 7.37 -8.83 -2.55
CA CYS A 156 7.64 -9.70 -1.40
C CYS A 156 6.65 -9.44 -0.26
N LEU A 157 6.44 -8.18 0.12
CA LEU A 157 5.47 -7.82 1.17
C LEU A 157 4.03 -8.19 0.77
N HIS A 158 3.69 -8.14 -0.52
CA HIS A 158 2.38 -8.55 -1.02
C HIS A 158 2.16 -10.07 -0.91
N ILE A 159 3.21 -10.88 -0.85
CA ILE A 159 3.07 -12.32 -0.53
C ILE A 159 2.62 -12.47 0.91
N ASP A 160 3.36 -11.87 1.85
CA ASP A 160 3.12 -12.07 3.29
C ASP A 160 1.83 -11.39 3.75
N PHE A 161 1.59 -10.14 3.35
CA PHE A 161 0.45 -9.38 3.86
C PHE A 161 -0.84 -9.59 3.10
N ALA A 162 -0.77 -9.84 1.78
CA ALA A 162 -1.97 -10.03 0.97
C ALA A 162 -2.26 -11.50 0.66
N LYS A 163 -1.29 -12.27 0.15
CA LYS A 163 -1.57 -13.68 -0.25
C LYS A 163 -1.78 -14.60 0.95
N GLU A 164 -0.94 -14.52 1.99
CA GLU A 164 -1.12 -15.36 3.19
C GLU A 164 -2.37 -14.96 3.97
N GLY A 165 -2.61 -13.66 4.12
CA GLY A 165 -3.87 -13.15 4.69
C GLY A 165 -5.10 -13.64 3.93
N TRP A 166 -5.06 -13.64 2.59
CA TRP A 166 -6.13 -14.17 1.75
C TRP A 166 -6.33 -15.67 1.95
N LYS A 167 -5.25 -16.47 1.97
CA LYS A 167 -5.30 -17.92 2.21
C LYS A 167 -5.90 -18.27 3.58
N ALA A 168 -5.62 -17.47 4.60
CA ALA A 168 -6.15 -17.66 5.95
C ALA A 168 -7.61 -17.22 6.11
N SER A 169 -8.17 -16.50 5.13
CA SER A 169 -9.55 -16.01 5.16
C SER A 169 -10.56 -17.06 4.68
N ASN A 170 -11.83 -16.87 5.06
CA ASN A 170 -12.93 -17.67 4.51
C ASN A 170 -13.40 -17.16 3.12
N LYS A 171 -12.72 -16.16 2.54
CA LYS A 171 -12.99 -15.51 1.24
C LYS A 171 -14.33 -14.76 1.14
N CYS A 172 -15.13 -14.74 2.19
CA CYS A 172 -16.39 -13.99 2.29
C CYS A 172 -16.18 -12.79 3.20
N ASP A 173 -16.37 -11.56 2.71
CA ASP A 173 -16.00 -10.33 3.45
C ASP A 173 -14.56 -10.42 4.01
N HIS A 174 -13.62 -10.61 3.10
CA HIS A 174 -12.23 -10.99 3.40
C HIS A 174 -11.38 -9.82 3.88
N PHE A 175 -11.68 -8.58 3.50
CA PHE A 175 -10.87 -7.40 3.85
C PHE A 175 -10.66 -7.26 5.38
N PRO A 176 -11.72 -7.25 6.22
CA PRO A 176 -11.54 -7.19 7.68
C PRO A 176 -10.77 -8.39 8.25
N GLN A 177 -10.90 -9.56 7.63
CA GLN A 177 -10.23 -10.78 8.07
C GLN A 177 -8.73 -10.74 7.76
N MET A 178 -8.36 -10.28 6.57
CA MET A 178 -6.98 -10.09 6.15
C MET A 178 -6.28 -9.05 7.05
N VAL A 179 -6.91 -7.91 7.29
CA VAL A 179 -6.38 -6.88 8.20
C VAL A 179 -6.19 -7.44 9.61
N LYS A 180 -7.19 -8.16 10.14
CA LYS A 180 -7.10 -8.79 11.46
C LYS A 180 -6.01 -9.85 11.54
N TRP A 181 -5.76 -10.59 10.45
CA TRP A 181 -4.70 -11.57 10.36
C TRP A 181 -3.32 -10.90 10.38
N VAL A 182 -3.11 -9.86 9.58
CA VAL A 182 -1.85 -9.07 9.57
C VAL A 182 -1.58 -8.46 10.94
N SER A 183 -2.57 -7.80 11.54
CA SER A 183 -2.45 -7.22 12.89
C SER A 183 -2.11 -8.24 13.98
N ARG A 184 -2.41 -9.53 13.77
CA ARG A 184 -2.00 -10.60 14.69
C ARG A 184 -0.55 -11.00 14.47
N GLN A 185 -0.12 -11.11 13.21
CA GLN A 185 1.28 -11.42 12.89
C GLN A 185 2.21 -10.33 13.42
N GLU A 186 1.88 -9.06 13.23
CA GLU A 186 2.68 -7.93 13.76
C GLU A 186 2.84 -8.00 15.28
N LYS A 187 1.77 -8.38 15.99
CA LYS A 187 1.80 -8.54 17.46
C LYS A 187 2.66 -9.72 17.90
N ILE A 188 2.60 -10.83 17.17
CA ILE A 188 3.43 -12.01 17.44
C ILE A 188 4.91 -11.67 17.22
N VAL A 189 5.23 -11.05 16.08
CA VAL A 189 6.61 -10.61 15.76
C VAL A 189 7.13 -9.62 16.81
N SER A 190 6.29 -8.65 17.22
CA SER A 190 6.67 -7.70 18.28
C SER A 190 6.91 -8.41 19.61
N TYR A 191 6.08 -9.40 19.95
CA TYR A 191 6.25 -10.18 21.17
C TYR A 191 7.51 -11.04 21.13
N ASP A 192 7.78 -11.72 20.02
CA ASP A 192 8.98 -12.55 19.84
C ASP A 192 10.26 -11.70 19.92
N PHE A 193 10.24 -10.49 19.35
CA PHE A 193 11.33 -9.53 19.47
C PHE A 193 11.57 -9.11 20.93
N CYS A 194 10.51 -8.75 21.66
CA CYS A 194 10.63 -8.43 23.09
C CYS A 194 11.16 -9.62 23.90
N ARG A 195 10.76 -10.85 23.56
CA ARG A 195 11.21 -12.06 24.24
C ARG A 195 12.68 -12.36 23.96
N SER A 196 13.13 -12.25 22.70
CA SER A 196 14.55 -12.42 22.38
C SER A 196 15.44 -11.39 23.06
N TRP A 197 14.94 -10.15 23.18
CA TRP A 197 15.63 -9.08 23.90
C TRP A 197 15.76 -9.40 25.39
N LEU A 198 14.71 -9.90 26.04
CA LEU A 198 14.78 -10.34 27.44
C LEU A 198 15.74 -11.52 27.65
N ASP A 199 15.71 -12.52 26.75
CA ASP A 199 16.61 -13.68 26.80
C ASP A 199 18.09 -13.27 26.66
N GLU A 200 18.38 -12.15 26.00
CA GLU A 200 19.74 -11.60 25.84
C GLU A 200 20.17 -10.81 27.08
N PHE A 201 19.25 -10.03 27.67
CA PHE A 201 19.48 -9.34 28.94
C PHE A 201 19.75 -10.30 30.11
N GLU A 202 18.99 -11.40 30.22
CA GLU A 202 19.21 -12.42 31.26
C GLU A 202 20.58 -13.11 31.11
N LYS A 203 21.05 -13.32 29.87
CA LYS A 203 22.39 -13.87 29.62
C LYS A 203 23.51 -12.90 29.96
N GLU A 204 23.31 -11.60 29.75
CA GLU A 204 24.27 -10.56 30.14
C GLU A 204 24.33 -10.36 31.66
N GLU A 205 23.22 -10.50 32.39
CA GLU A 205 23.20 -10.55 33.86
C GLU A 205 23.93 -11.77 34.41
N LEU A 206 23.66 -12.97 33.89
CA LEU A 206 24.38 -14.19 34.26
C LEU A 206 25.89 -14.12 33.97
N HIS A 207 26.32 -13.37 32.96
CA HIS A 207 27.73 -13.12 32.67
C HIS A 207 28.38 -12.12 33.63
N ARG A 208 27.63 -11.14 34.17
CA ARG A 208 28.12 -10.21 35.21
C ARG A 208 28.22 -10.88 36.58
N ASP A 209 27.28 -11.76 36.92
CA ASP A 209 27.26 -12.44 38.23
C ASP A 209 28.34 -13.54 38.36
N GLY A 210 28.98 -13.94 37.24
CA GLY A 210 30.08 -14.89 37.23
C GLY A 210 31.47 -14.30 37.57
N GLU A 211 31.63 -12.97 37.55
CA GLU A 211 32.92 -12.31 37.80
C GLU A 211 33.03 -11.62 39.16
N ASP A 212 31.95 -11.46 39.92
CA ASP A 212 31.98 -10.74 41.22
C ASP A 212 31.27 -11.50 42.35
N ALA A 213 31.81 -12.67 42.70
CA ALA A 213 31.44 -13.37 43.93
C ALA A 213 32.17 -12.75 45.13
N GLY A 214 31.71 -11.58 45.56
CA GLY A 214 32.29 -10.80 46.66
C GLY A 214 31.27 -10.01 47.48
N THR A 215 30.47 -10.72 48.31
CA THR A 215 29.77 -10.22 49.51
C THR A 215 28.74 -9.07 49.37
N ASN A 216 27.43 -9.40 49.36
CA ASN A 216 26.51 -9.29 50.52
C ASN A 216 25.06 -8.91 50.13
N THR A 217 24.16 -9.73 50.68
CA THR A 217 22.76 -9.45 51.09
C THR A 217 21.74 -9.20 49.98
N GLU A 218 21.10 -10.30 49.59
CA GLU A 218 19.85 -10.39 48.84
C GLU A 218 18.71 -9.64 49.55
N GLU A 219 18.21 -8.55 48.94
CA GLU A 219 16.81 -8.16 49.08
C GLU A 219 16.06 -8.68 47.85
N ASN A 220 15.37 -9.81 48.03
CA ASN A 220 14.46 -10.38 47.03
C ASN A 220 13.30 -9.42 46.75
N MET A 221 13.41 -8.58 45.70
CA MET A 221 12.27 -7.84 45.15
C MET A 221 11.50 -8.73 44.18
N VAL A 222 10.38 -9.29 44.66
CA VAL A 222 9.38 -9.96 43.82
C VAL A 222 8.68 -8.92 42.95
N PHE A 223 8.87 -8.98 41.64
CA PHE A 223 8.14 -8.14 40.69
C PHE A 223 6.80 -8.80 40.31
N ASP A 224 5.69 -8.19 40.73
CA ASP A 224 4.36 -8.61 40.34
C ASP A 224 3.93 -7.84 39.08
N VAL A 225 3.96 -8.50 37.92
CA VAL A 225 3.61 -7.89 36.63
C VAL A 225 2.09 -7.73 36.53
N ALA A 226 1.63 -6.47 36.41
CA ALA A 226 0.21 -6.13 36.38
C ALA A 226 -0.53 -6.78 35.18
N LYS A 227 -1.39 -7.77 35.48
CA LYS A 227 -2.34 -8.37 34.52
C LYS A 227 -3.50 -7.41 34.23
N LYS A 228 -3.30 -6.46 33.30
CA LYS A 228 -4.30 -5.84 32.37
C LYS A 228 -3.82 -4.45 31.91
N SER A 229 -3.45 -4.31 30.64
CA SER A 229 -3.13 -3.00 30.02
C SER A 229 -4.25 -2.47 29.09
N ASN A 230 -5.50 -2.90 29.25
CA ASN A 230 -6.62 -2.46 28.40
C ASN A 230 -7.52 -1.39 29.04
N GLN A 231 -6.92 -0.41 29.71
CA GLN A 231 -7.57 0.86 29.95
C GLN A 231 -6.53 1.96 29.84
N VAL A 232 -6.53 2.69 28.73
CA VAL A 232 -5.85 3.98 28.61
C VAL A 232 -6.51 4.91 29.61
N ARG A 233 -6.03 4.90 30.87
CA ARG A 233 -6.37 5.93 31.85
C ARG A 233 -5.59 7.18 31.45
N LYS A 234 -6.28 8.10 30.80
CA LYS A 234 -5.81 9.49 30.63
C LYS A 234 -5.76 10.14 32.00
N GLU A 235 -4.60 10.13 32.64
CA GLU A 235 -4.34 10.89 33.87
C GLU A 235 -3.23 11.92 33.60
N PRO A 236 -3.55 13.12 33.08
CA PRO A 236 -2.54 14.13 32.84
C PRO A 236 -2.12 14.77 34.18
N LYS A 237 -0.82 15.05 34.33
CA LYS A 237 -0.19 15.79 35.45
C LYS A 237 0.16 15.00 36.73
N LYS A 238 0.57 13.74 36.63
CA LYS A 238 1.24 13.09 37.78
C LYS A 238 2.68 13.57 37.94
N SER A 239 3.11 13.73 39.19
CA SER A 239 4.52 13.98 39.50
C SER A 239 5.36 12.74 39.18
N LEU A 240 6.61 12.94 38.75
CA LEU A 240 7.54 11.84 38.46
C LEU A 240 7.70 10.87 39.64
N ALA A 241 7.67 11.39 40.88
CA ALA A 241 7.71 10.59 42.10
C ALA A 241 6.51 9.63 42.22
N GLN A 242 5.31 10.06 41.84
CA GLN A 242 4.14 9.18 41.84
C GLN A 242 4.22 8.08 40.79
N ILE A 243 4.85 8.34 39.65
CA ILE A 243 5.05 7.33 38.59
C ILE A 243 6.01 6.24 39.07
N LEU A 244 7.12 6.64 39.72
CA LEU A 244 8.10 5.72 40.30
C LEU A 244 7.44 4.75 41.30
N ILE A 245 6.60 5.29 42.18
CA ILE A 245 5.91 4.52 43.23
C ILE A 245 4.78 3.67 42.63
N SER A 246 3.94 4.21 41.75
CA SER A 246 2.76 3.50 41.25
C SER A 246 3.10 2.38 40.27
N HIS A 247 4.26 2.47 39.60
CA HIS A 247 4.71 1.49 38.62
C HIS A 247 5.91 0.65 39.09
N VAL A 248 6.34 0.79 40.35
CA VAL A 248 7.46 0.03 40.95
C VAL A 248 8.69 0.08 40.03
N ALA A 249 9.04 1.27 39.56
CA ALA A 249 10.04 1.47 38.50
C ALA A 249 11.20 2.36 39.00
N PRO A 250 12.00 1.94 39.99
CA PRO A 250 12.98 2.80 40.66
C PRO A 250 14.03 3.40 39.72
N GLY A 251 14.39 2.69 38.63
CA GLY A 251 15.35 3.15 37.63
C GLY A 251 14.80 4.06 36.52
N PHE A 252 13.48 4.33 36.49
CA PHE A 252 12.84 5.06 35.39
C PHE A 252 13.39 6.48 35.23
N LEU A 253 13.67 7.17 36.33
CA LEU A 253 14.18 8.54 36.30
C LEU A 253 15.61 8.60 35.71
N ALA A 254 16.47 7.65 36.07
CA ALA A 254 17.83 7.57 35.57
C ALA A 254 17.87 7.32 34.06
N HIS A 255 17.04 6.40 33.56
CA HIS A 255 16.95 6.09 32.14
C HIS A 255 16.28 7.21 31.33
N LEU A 256 15.26 7.87 31.89
CA LEU A 256 14.63 9.02 31.24
C LEU A 256 15.62 10.19 31.10
N LYS A 257 16.47 10.41 32.12
CA LYS A 257 17.52 11.42 32.09
C LYS A 257 18.59 11.08 31.05
N LEU A 258 19.03 9.82 30.98
CA LEU A 258 19.96 9.35 29.95
C LEU A 258 19.38 9.58 28.54
N PHE A 259 18.13 9.20 28.35
CA PHE A 259 17.40 9.38 27.09
C PHE A 259 17.24 10.85 26.71
N LEU A 260 16.91 11.75 27.64
CA LEU A 260 16.81 13.17 27.32
C LEU A 260 18.17 13.80 27.01
N ASN A 261 19.23 13.34 27.70
CA ASN A 261 20.59 13.80 27.47
C ASN A 261 21.17 13.40 26.10
N THR A 262 20.60 12.41 25.39
CA THR A 262 20.99 12.11 24.00
C THR A 262 20.48 13.15 23.01
N PHE A 263 19.41 13.88 23.33
CA PHE A 263 18.86 14.94 22.49
C PHE A 263 19.39 16.35 22.81
N LEU A 264 20.16 16.51 23.89
CA LEU A 264 20.67 17.80 24.37
C LEU A 264 22.17 17.96 24.12
N LEU A 265 22.55 19.17 23.66
CA LEU A 265 23.95 19.56 23.43
C LEU A 265 24.76 19.51 24.74
N PRO A 266 26.08 19.26 24.69
CA PRO A 266 26.90 18.93 25.87
C PRO A 266 26.82 19.92 27.04
N GLY A 267 26.57 21.21 26.76
CA GLY A 267 26.45 22.26 27.80
C GLY A 267 25.09 22.36 28.50
N HIS A 268 24.08 21.61 28.06
CA HIS A 268 22.70 21.65 28.61
C HIS A 268 22.28 20.30 29.23
N ARG A 269 23.21 19.36 29.41
CA ARG A 269 22.93 18.07 30.04
C ARG A 269 22.72 18.26 31.54
N ALA A 270 21.74 17.55 32.09
CA ALA A 270 21.52 17.54 33.54
C ALA A 270 22.71 16.83 34.23
N PRO A 271 23.32 17.42 35.27
CA PRO A 271 24.46 16.83 35.99
C PRO A 271 24.05 15.53 36.68
N ASP A 272 24.98 14.58 36.80
CA ASP A 272 24.76 13.23 37.33
C ASP A 272 24.14 13.22 38.73
#